data_AF-A0A4D9EB85-F1
#
_entry.id   AF-A0A4D9EB85-F1
#
_cell.length_a   1.000
_cell.length_b   1.000
_cell.length_c   1.000
_cell.angle_alpha   90.00
_cell.angle_beta   90.00
_cell.angle_gamma   90.00
#
_symmetry.space_group_name_H-M   'P 1'
#
loop_
_entity.id
_entity.type
_entity.pdbx_description
1 polymer ?
#
loop_
_entity_poly.entity_id
_entity_poly.type
_entity_poly.pdbx_seq_one_letter_code
_entity_poly.pdbx_strand_id
1 'polypeptide(L)'
;MPEETTTSLHSSVDTSQSSIIYSDSERYILITIYMVAFIGGTIGAIAMSFLLVKMNTLSVTTAAIVNLVVLHSLLLLTVPFRLHYYINQEWIFGLAFCKVVSAMMHIHMYLTFLFYIITLIIRWLIFFQWKDKVEFYRKLHAVAASATVWIAAIVIVLPLFIARYGSSGDYKNTTCFTFQQELKKNSVKALNYVIIAIVAAITCVLLGLQVFIILKVVKKLPGSVWSHQEFWAQIKSLMFISVIIICFLPYHLFRLYYIQHRKEKRLEIYNDICLSITAISCLDLLSFVISGSRFFKQKIILLRDKLACC
;
A
#
# COMPACT_ATOMS: atom_id res chain seq x y z
N MET A 1 16.96 56.62 -47.06
CA MET A 1 18.13 55.90 -46.52
C MET A 1 18.62 56.66 -45.29
N PRO A 2 18.48 56.11 -44.06
CA PRO A 2 17.59 55.03 -43.61
C PRO A 2 16.52 55.49 -42.59
N GLU A 3 15.45 54.70 -42.52
CA GLU A 3 14.39 54.72 -41.50
C GLU A 3 14.89 54.07 -40.20
N GLU A 4 14.58 54.68 -39.04
CA GLU A 4 14.74 54.05 -37.73
C GLU A 4 13.56 53.12 -37.45
N THR A 5 13.75 51.83 -37.72
CA THR A 5 12.83 50.78 -37.31
C THR A 5 13.05 50.47 -35.82
N THR A 6 12.14 50.93 -34.97
CA THR A 6 11.96 50.45 -33.59
C THR A 6 11.60 48.97 -33.60
N THR A 7 12.59 48.10 -33.41
CA THR A 7 12.38 46.67 -33.19
C THR A 7 12.04 46.43 -31.73
N SER A 8 10.75 46.42 -31.40
CA SER A 8 10.25 45.94 -30.11
C SER A 8 10.54 44.44 -29.99
N LEU A 9 11.56 44.08 -29.22
CA LEU A 9 11.90 42.70 -28.89
C LEU A 9 10.83 42.14 -27.95
N HIS A 10 9.79 41.52 -28.52
CA HIS A 10 8.79 40.79 -27.77
C HIS A 10 9.43 39.48 -27.28
N SER A 11 10.08 39.51 -26.11
CA SER A 11 10.56 38.30 -25.44
C SER A 11 9.37 37.50 -24.95
N SER A 12 8.95 36.54 -25.76
CA SER A 12 8.09 35.43 -25.37
C SER A 12 8.73 34.72 -24.19
N VAL A 13 8.18 34.97 -22.99
CA VAL A 13 8.47 34.21 -21.77
C VAL A 13 7.95 32.80 -21.99
N ASP A 14 8.79 31.94 -22.55
CA ASP A 14 8.58 30.49 -22.55
C ASP A 14 8.52 30.04 -21.09
N THR A 15 7.31 29.85 -20.60
CA THR A 15 7.05 29.21 -19.32
C THR A 15 7.31 27.72 -19.50
N SER A 16 8.59 27.37 -19.61
CA SER A 16 9.05 25.99 -19.65
C SER A 16 8.74 25.34 -18.31
N GLN A 17 7.61 24.63 -18.26
CA GLN A 17 7.30 23.70 -17.18
C GLN A 17 8.37 22.61 -17.21
N SER A 18 9.43 22.80 -16.42
CA SER A 18 10.55 21.88 -16.34
C SER A 18 10.03 20.50 -15.93
N SER A 19 10.14 19.51 -16.81
CA SER A 19 9.95 18.11 -16.48
C SER A 19 10.89 17.73 -15.34
N ILE A 20 10.42 16.94 -14.39
CA ILE A 20 11.27 16.43 -13.32
C ILE A 20 12.23 15.41 -13.90
N ILE A 21 13.52 15.68 -13.70
CA ILE A 21 14.61 14.83 -14.15
C ILE A 21 15.04 14.04 -12.91
N TYR A 22 14.78 12.74 -12.92
CA TYR A 22 15.29 11.83 -11.91
C TYR A 22 16.78 11.63 -12.15
N SER A 23 17.58 11.66 -11.08
CA SER A 23 18.96 11.17 -11.14
C SER A 23 18.98 9.65 -11.34
N ASP A 24 20.10 9.13 -11.82
CA ASP A 24 20.26 7.69 -12.00
C ASP A 24 20.07 6.92 -10.68
N SER A 25 20.61 7.43 -9.58
CA SER A 25 20.45 6.82 -8.26
C SER A 25 18.98 6.72 -7.84
N GLU A 26 18.19 7.77 -8.03
CA GLU A 26 16.76 7.78 -7.69
C GLU A 26 15.97 6.79 -8.56
N ARG A 27 16.31 6.70 -9.86
CA ARG A 27 15.72 5.71 -10.77
C ARG A 27 16.06 4.29 -10.34
N TYR A 28 17.32 3.99 -10.04
CA TYR A 28 17.74 2.66 -9.61
C TYR A 28 17.05 2.22 -8.31
N ILE A 29 16.83 3.15 -7.36
CA ILE A 29 16.07 2.88 -6.14
C ILE A 29 14.63 2.47 -6.49
N LEU A 30 13.94 3.26 -7.32
CA LEU A 30 12.56 2.99 -7.73
C LEU A 30 12.45 1.65 -8.47
N ILE A 31 13.34 1.40 -9.44
CA ILE A 31 13.41 0.13 -10.19
C ILE A 31 13.59 -1.04 -9.22
N THR A 32 14.53 -0.94 -8.28
CA THR A 32 14.80 -2.00 -7.30
C THR A 32 13.57 -2.30 -6.46
N ILE A 33 12.91 -1.29 -5.90
CA ILE A 33 11.72 -1.45 -5.06
C ILE A 33 10.60 -2.13 -5.84
N TYR A 34 10.32 -1.66 -7.07
CA TYR A 34 9.27 -2.24 -7.91
C TYR A 34 9.61 -3.66 -8.37
N MET A 35 10.88 -3.97 -8.66
CA MET A 35 11.32 -5.34 -9.00
C MET A 35 11.15 -6.30 -7.82
N VAL A 36 11.55 -5.88 -6.62
CA VAL A 36 11.37 -6.67 -5.39
C VAL A 36 9.89 -6.91 -5.12
N ALA A 37 9.07 -5.88 -5.21
CA ALA A 37 7.62 -6.00 -5.07
C ALA A 37 7.02 -6.92 -6.12
N PHE A 38 7.46 -6.82 -7.39
CA PHE A 38 6.98 -7.65 -8.48
C PHE A 38 7.31 -9.12 -8.28
N ILE A 39 8.58 -9.46 -8.08
CA ILE A 39 9.02 -10.85 -7.94
C ILE A 39 8.48 -11.46 -6.65
N GLY A 40 8.70 -10.81 -5.51
CA GLY A 40 8.28 -11.37 -4.23
C GLY A 40 6.76 -11.38 -4.07
N GLY A 41 6.07 -10.35 -4.57
CA GLY A 41 4.61 -10.26 -4.53
C GLY A 41 3.93 -11.28 -5.43
N THR A 42 4.44 -11.53 -6.64
CA THR A 42 3.89 -12.57 -7.54
C THR A 42 4.08 -13.97 -6.94
N ILE A 43 5.26 -14.28 -6.42
CA ILE A 43 5.51 -15.56 -5.72
C ILE A 43 4.56 -15.71 -4.53
N GLY A 44 4.43 -14.66 -3.70
CA GLY A 44 3.53 -14.64 -2.56
C GLY A 44 2.07 -14.86 -2.94
N ALA A 45 1.58 -14.15 -3.97
CA ALA A 45 0.21 -14.28 -4.46
C ALA A 45 -0.09 -15.68 -5.00
N ILE A 46 0.81 -16.26 -5.79
CA ILE A 46 0.66 -17.62 -6.33
C ILE A 46 0.66 -18.64 -5.19
N ALA A 47 1.65 -18.58 -4.29
CA ALA A 47 1.75 -19.51 -3.17
C ALA A 47 0.54 -19.43 -2.24
N MET A 48 0.07 -18.21 -1.94
CA MET A 48 -1.10 -18.03 -1.08
C MET A 48 -2.38 -18.50 -1.76
N SER A 49 -2.54 -18.28 -3.06
CA SER A 49 -3.67 -18.80 -3.85
C SER A 49 -3.75 -20.32 -3.78
N PHE A 50 -2.61 -21.02 -3.95
CA PHE A 50 -2.55 -22.47 -3.82
C PHE A 50 -2.96 -22.96 -2.42
N LEU A 51 -2.50 -22.28 -1.36
CA LEU A 51 -2.92 -22.60 0.01
C LEU A 51 -4.42 -22.39 0.23
N LEU A 52 -5.00 -21.31 -0.29
CA LEU A 52 -6.43 -21.01 -0.17
C LEU A 52 -7.28 -22.10 -0.84
N VAL A 53 -6.89 -22.55 -2.05
CA VAL A 53 -7.56 -23.67 -2.74
C VAL A 53 -7.47 -24.95 -1.91
N LYS A 54 -6.29 -25.26 -1.36
CA LYS A 54 -6.09 -26.47 -0.54
C LYS A 54 -6.88 -26.45 0.78
N MET A 55 -7.05 -25.28 1.40
CA MET A 55 -7.77 -25.15 2.68
C MET A 55 -9.26 -25.46 2.57
N ASN A 56 -9.86 -25.35 1.37
CA ASN A 56 -11.27 -25.65 1.04
C ASN A 56 -12.30 -25.17 2.09
N THR A 57 -12.00 -24.06 2.79
CA THR A 57 -12.81 -23.54 3.89
C THR A 57 -12.95 -22.03 3.78
N LEU A 58 -14.20 -21.59 3.63
CA LEU A 58 -14.57 -20.18 3.65
C LEU A 58 -14.84 -19.74 5.09
N SER A 59 -14.03 -18.79 5.55
CA SER A 59 -14.14 -18.07 6.81
C SER A 59 -14.01 -16.58 6.52
N VAL A 60 -14.42 -15.72 7.45
CA VAL A 60 -14.28 -14.26 7.28
C VAL A 60 -12.82 -13.86 7.07
N THR A 61 -11.90 -14.51 7.79
CA THR A 61 -10.45 -14.30 7.65
C THR A 61 -9.93 -14.76 6.30
N THR A 62 -10.37 -15.93 5.80
CA THR A 62 -9.94 -16.41 4.47
C THR A 62 -10.53 -15.55 3.35
N ALA A 63 -11.75 -15.01 3.50
CA ALA A 63 -12.32 -14.04 2.57
C ALA A 63 -11.52 -12.74 2.51
N ALA A 64 -11.09 -12.19 3.66
CA ALA A 64 -10.23 -11.00 3.68
C ALA A 64 -8.87 -11.26 2.99
N ILE A 65 -8.29 -12.44 3.17
CA ILE A 65 -7.06 -12.84 2.49
C ILE A 65 -7.26 -12.97 0.97
N VAL A 66 -8.38 -13.54 0.51
CA VAL A 66 -8.70 -13.59 -0.94
C VAL A 66 -8.73 -12.18 -1.54
N ASN A 67 -9.34 -11.22 -0.83
CA ASN A 67 -9.34 -9.83 -1.26
C ASN A 67 -7.96 -9.22 -1.35
N LEU A 68 -7.09 -9.49 -0.38
CA LEU A 68 -5.69 -9.06 -0.43
C LEU A 68 -4.97 -9.65 -1.64
N VAL A 69 -5.12 -10.96 -1.89
CA VAL A 69 -4.55 -11.62 -3.08
C VAL A 69 -4.98 -10.91 -4.38
N VAL A 70 -6.27 -10.61 -4.52
CA VAL A 70 -6.77 -9.88 -5.69
C VAL A 70 -6.16 -8.48 -5.78
N LEU A 71 -6.13 -7.72 -4.69
CA LEU A 71 -5.55 -6.37 -4.67
C LEU A 71 -4.06 -6.35 -5.03
N HIS A 72 -3.27 -7.22 -4.40
CA HIS A 72 -1.84 -7.34 -4.71
C HIS A 72 -1.66 -7.74 -6.18
N SER A 73 -2.46 -8.67 -6.69
CA SER A 73 -2.39 -9.08 -8.10
C SER A 73 -2.69 -7.93 -9.06
N LEU A 74 -3.74 -7.15 -8.79
CA LEU A 74 -4.08 -5.97 -9.58
C LEU A 74 -2.96 -4.92 -9.57
N LEU A 75 -2.35 -4.67 -8.41
CA LEU A 75 -1.19 -3.77 -8.35
C LEU A 75 -0.03 -4.33 -9.19
N LEU A 76 0.32 -5.60 -8.99
CA LEU A 76 1.44 -6.27 -9.66
C LEU A 76 1.30 -6.26 -11.18
N LEU A 77 0.08 -6.33 -11.71
CA LEU A 77 -0.18 -6.17 -13.15
C LEU A 77 0.22 -4.79 -13.69
N THR A 78 0.17 -3.74 -12.86
CA THR A 78 0.56 -2.39 -13.26
C THR A 78 2.06 -2.11 -13.13
N VAL A 79 2.78 -2.89 -12.33
CA VAL A 79 4.21 -2.68 -12.02
C VAL A 79 5.12 -2.74 -13.26
N PRO A 80 4.95 -3.67 -14.23
CA PRO A 80 5.77 -3.70 -15.44
C PRO A 80 5.77 -2.38 -16.24
N PHE A 81 4.63 -1.68 -16.28
CA PHE A 81 4.53 -0.39 -16.98
C PHE A 81 5.28 0.72 -16.25
N ARG A 82 5.31 0.68 -14.91
CA ARG A 82 6.15 1.57 -14.09
C ARG A 82 7.63 1.30 -14.32
N LEU A 83 8.01 0.02 -14.35
CA LEU A 83 9.39 -0.39 -14.63
C LEU A 83 9.83 0.09 -16.01
N HIS A 84 9.00 -0.10 -17.05
CA HIS A 84 9.24 0.45 -18.39
C HIS A 84 9.53 1.95 -18.33
N TYR A 85 8.70 2.73 -17.63
CA TYR A 85 8.88 4.17 -17.50
C TYR A 85 10.21 4.53 -16.84
N TYR A 86 10.57 3.91 -15.71
CA TYR A 86 11.81 4.25 -15.02
C TYR A 86 13.07 3.78 -15.76
N ILE A 87 12.98 2.70 -16.54
CA ILE A 87 14.08 2.19 -17.36
C ILE A 87 14.27 3.08 -18.60
N ASN A 88 13.22 3.27 -19.39
CA ASN A 88 13.28 3.94 -20.69
C ASN A 88 13.13 5.47 -20.59
N GLN A 89 12.78 5.99 -19.41
CA GLN A 89 12.55 7.41 -19.13
C GLN A 89 11.44 8.06 -19.98
N GLU A 90 10.61 7.25 -20.63
CA GLU A 90 9.54 7.70 -21.50
C GLU A 90 8.26 6.89 -21.26
N TRP A 91 7.13 7.58 -21.25
CA TRP A 91 5.81 6.98 -21.22
C TRP A 91 5.19 6.96 -22.63
N ILE A 92 4.94 5.76 -23.16
CA ILE A 92 4.42 5.57 -24.52
C ILE A 92 2.96 5.09 -24.56
N PHE A 93 2.35 4.77 -23.41
CA PHE A 93 1.03 4.14 -23.35
C PHE A 93 -0.15 5.12 -23.28
N GLY A 94 0.13 6.42 -23.44
CA GLY A 94 -0.85 7.49 -23.39
C GLY A 94 -1.32 7.91 -21.99
N LEU A 95 -1.82 9.14 -21.90
CA LEU A 95 -2.17 9.80 -20.64
C LEU A 95 -3.28 9.06 -19.84
N ALA A 96 -4.29 8.53 -20.53
CA ALA A 96 -5.39 7.82 -19.86
C ALA A 96 -4.89 6.60 -19.07
N PHE A 97 -4.01 5.80 -19.69
CA PHE A 97 -3.42 4.64 -19.01
C PHE A 97 -2.44 5.06 -17.91
N CYS A 98 -1.68 6.14 -18.10
CA CYS A 98 -0.83 6.71 -17.04
C CYS A 98 -1.65 7.05 -15.79
N LYS A 99 -2.82 7.68 -15.96
CA LYS A 99 -3.73 7.99 -14.83
C LYS A 99 -4.21 6.73 -14.12
N VAL A 100 -4.58 5.68 -14.86
CA VAL A 100 -4.99 4.39 -14.29
C VAL A 100 -3.86 3.76 -13.47
N VAL A 101 -2.67 3.62 -14.04
CA VAL A 101 -1.49 3.03 -13.37
C VAL A 101 -1.07 3.87 -12.15
N SER A 102 -1.22 5.19 -12.21
CA SER A 102 -0.96 6.07 -11.07
C SER A 102 -2.01 5.93 -9.95
N ALA A 103 -3.29 5.87 -10.32
CA ALA A 103 -4.41 5.68 -9.41
C ALA A 103 -4.33 4.34 -8.67
N MET A 104 -3.93 3.27 -9.38
CA MET A 104 -3.85 1.93 -8.81
C MET A 104 -2.95 1.83 -7.58
N MET A 105 -1.83 2.58 -7.50
CA MET A 105 -1.00 2.62 -6.29
C MET A 105 -1.75 3.14 -5.06
N HIS A 106 -2.49 4.24 -5.24
CA HIS A 106 -3.24 4.86 -4.14
C HIS A 106 -4.44 3.98 -3.74
N ILE A 107 -5.17 3.45 -4.72
CA ILE A 107 -6.30 2.54 -4.49
C ILE A 107 -5.83 1.27 -3.77
N HIS A 108 -4.73 0.68 -4.25
CA HIS A 108 -4.11 -0.49 -3.63
C HIS A 108 -3.75 -0.22 -2.18
N MET A 109 -3.05 0.88 -1.88
CA MET A 109 -2.65 1.23 -0.52
C MET A 109 -3.87 1.35 0.41
N TYR A 110 -4.90 2.11 0.02
CA TYR A 110 -6.07 2.34 0.87
C TYR A 110 -6.95 1.11 1.05
N LEU A 111 -7.17 0.31 -0.01
CA LEU A 111 -7.94 -0.91 0.09
C LEU A 111 -7.19 -1.98 0.89
N THR A 112 -5.87 -2.11 0.70
CA THR A 112 -5.04 -3.02 1.50
C THR A 112 -5.11 -2.64 2.99
N PHE A 113 -4.98 -1.35 3.31
CA PHE A 113 -5.14 -0.86 4.69
C PHE A 113 -6.52 -1.20 5.26
N LEU A 114 -7.59 -1.00 4.50
CA LEU A 114 -8.95 -1.37 4.90
C LEU A 114 -9.08 -2.87 5.21
N PHE A 115 -8.58 -3.75 4.33
CA PHE A 115 -8.64 -5.20 4.55
C PHE A 115 -7.76 -5.67 5.71
N TYR A 116 -6.64 -5.00 5.99
CA TYR A 116 -5.86 -5.23 7.20
C TYR A 116 -6.63 -4.86 8.47
N ILE A 117 -7.26 -3.69 8.51
CA ILE A 117 -8.11 -3.28 9.64
C ILE A 117 -9.20 -4.32 9.88
N ILE A 118 -9.94 -4.70 8.83
CA ILE A 118 -11.01 -5.70 8.91
C ILE A 118 -10.46 -7.01 9.47
N THR A 119 -9.34 -7.50 8.94
CA THR A 119 -8.70 -8.74 9.39
C THR A 119 -8.29 -8.68 10.86
N LEU A 120 -7.75 -7.56 11.32
CA LEU A 120 -7.32 -7.36 12.71
C LEU A 120 -8.53 -7.29 13.65
N ILE A 121 -9.57 -6.54 13.31
CA ILE A 121 -10.82 -6.46 14.08
C ILE A 121 -11.45 -7.84 14.24
N ILE A 122 -11.56 -8.61 13.15
CA ILE A 122 -12.10 -9.98 13.20
C ILE A 122 -11.30 -10.85 14.17
N ARG A 123 -9.96 -10.79 14.10
CA ARG A 123 -9.09 -11.56 14.99
C ARG A 123 -9.26 -11.16 16.45
N TRP A 124 -9.48 -9.89 16.74
CA TRP A 124 -9.76 -9.42 18.09
C TRP A 124 -11.12 -9.88 18.62
N LEU A 125 -12.17 -9.78 17.80
CA LEU A 125 -13.50 -10.30 18.15
C LEU A 125 -13.45 -11.80 18.46
N ILE A 126 -12.70 -12.56 17.65
CA ILE A 126 -12.44 -13.99 17.89
C ILE A 126 -11.71 -14.21 19.21
N PHE A 127 -10.71 -13.38 19.53
CA PHE A 127 -9.93 -13.50 20.77
C PHE A 127 -10.79 -13.27 22.02
N PHE A 128 -11.62 -12.21 22.01
CA PHE A 128 -12.55 -11.92 23.11
C PHE A 128 -13.78 -12.84 23.16
N GLN A 129 -13.78 -13.90 22.35
CA GLN A 129 -14.87 -14.89 22.26
C GLN A 129 -16.23 -14.25 21.96
N TRP A 130 -16.28 -13.12 21.26
CA TRP A 130 -17.52 -12.52 20.76
C TRP A 130 -18.01 -13.25 19.49
N LYS A 131 -17.95 -14.58 19.53
CA LYS A 131 -18.19 -15.47 18.38
C LYS A 131 -19.66 -15.83 18.22
N ASP A 132 -20.45 -15.68 19.29
CA ASP A 132 -21.65 -16.49 19.43
C ASP A 132 -22.85 -16.01 18.60
N LYS A 133 -23.44 -17.01 17.94
CA LYS A 133 -24.79 -17.12 17.34
C LYS A 133 -24.98 -16.89 15.83
N VAL A 134 -23.97 -16.52 15.03
CA VAL A 134 -24.24 -16.13 13.61
C VAL A 134 -23.16 -16.52 12.58
N GLU A 135 -22.39 -17.59 12.84
CA GLU A 135 -21.21 -18.02 12.06
C GLU A 135 -21.47 -18.18 10.54
N PHE A 136 -22.64 -18.69 10.13
CA PHE A 136 -23.00 -18.85 8.71
C PHE A 136 -23.30 -17.51 8.02
N TYR A 137 -24.16 -16.69 8.62
CA TYR A 137 -24.47 -15.36 8.09
C TYR A 137 -23.22 -14.50 8.01
N ARG A 138 -22.31 -14.60 8.99
CA ARG A 138 -21.05 -13.84 8.98
C ARG A 138 -20.20 -14.08 7.71
N LYS A 139 -20.26 -15.27 7.10
CA LYS A 139 -19.58 -15.56 5.82
C LYS A 139 -20.27 -14.87 4.64
N LEU A 140 -21.59 -15.00 4.53
CA LEU A 140 -22.36 -14.37 3.47
C LEU A 140 -22.27 -12.83 3.54
N HIS A 141 -22.39 -12.28 4.75
CA HIS A 141 -22.19 -10.86 5.01
C HIS A 141 -20.77 -10.39 4.66
N ALA A 142 -19.75 -11.20 4.93
CA ALA A 142 -18.37 -10.87 4.56
C ALA A 142 -18.18 -10.83 3.03
N VAL A 143 -18.75 -11.79 2.31
CA VAL A 143 -18.72 -11.81 0.84
C VAL A 143 -19.52 -10.63 0.27
N ALA A 144 -20.71 -10.34 0.80
CA ALA A 144 -21.53 -9.20 0.38
C ALA A 144 -20.85 -7.85 0.68
N ALA A 145 -20.25 -7.68 1.86
CA ALA A 145 -19.49 -6.49 2.22
C ALA A 145 -18.25 -6.33 1.31
N SER A 146 -17.55 -7.42 1.05
CA SER A 146 -16.44 -7.46 0.09
C SER A 146 -16.88 -7.02 -1.30
N ALA A 147 -17.96 -7.61 -1.83
CA ALA A 147 -18.52 -7.23 -3.12
C ALA A 147 -18.91 -5.74 -3.15
N THR A 148 -19.49 -5.23 -2.06
CA THR A 148 -19.85 -3.81 -1.92
C THR A 148 -18.61 -2.91 -1.97
N VAL A 149 -17.54 -3.27 -1.24
CA VAL A 149 -16.27 -2.53 -1.26
C VAL A 149 -15.68 -2.50 -2.67
N TRP A 150 -15.71 -3.62 -3.39
CA TRP A 150 -15.21 -3.69 -4.77
C TRP A 150 -16.06 -2.88 -5.75
N ILE A 151 -17.38 -2.98 -5.67
CA ILE A 151 -18.29 -2.19 -6.50
C ILE A 151 -18.04 -0.70 -6.23
N ALA A 152 -17.96 -0.28 -4.97
CA ALA A 152 -17.64 1.10 -4.63
C ALA A 152 -16.26 1.52 -5.16
N ALA A 153 -15.24 0.67 -5.04
CA ALA A 153 -13.91 0.94 -5.55
C ALA A 153 -13.88 1.11 -7.08
N ILE A 154 -14.56 0.23 -7.82
CA ILE A 154 -14.53 0.19 -9.29
C ILE A 154 -15.48 1.21 -9.93
N VAL A 155 -16.68 1.40 -9.36
CA VAL A 155 -17.74 2.22 -9.96
C VAL A 155 -17.68 3.67 -9.48
N ILE A 156 -17.22 3.91 -8.25
CA ILE A 156 -17.23 5.26 -7.66
C ILE A 156 -15.81 5.79 -7.55
N VAL A 157 -14.94 5.09 -6.82
CA VAL A 157 -13.61 5.62 -6.50
C VAL A 157 -12.74 5.72 -7.74
N LEU A 158 -12.63 4.65 -8.53
CA LEU A 158 -11.77 4.61 -9.71
C LEU A 158 -12.16 5.65 -10.77
N PRO A 159 -13.44 5.80 -11.18
CA PRO A 159 -13.81 6.76 -12.22
C PRO A 159 -13.70 8.21 -11.73
N LEU A 160 -14.09 8.50 -10.48
CA LEU A 160 -13.91 9.83 -9.90
C LEU A 160 -12.43 10.19 -9.77
N PHE A 161 -11.61 9.22 -9.37
CA PHE A 161 -10.17 9.41 -9.28
C PHE A 161 -9.60 9.66 -10.67
N ILE A 162 -9.86 8.84 -11.68
CA ILE A 162 -9.36 9.06 -13.05
C ILE A 162 -9.83 10.40 -13.64
N ALA A 163 -11.10 10.77 -13.42
CA ALA A 163 -11.67 12.00 -13.96
C ALA A 163 -11.04 13.26 -13.34
N ARG A 164 -10.70 13.22 -12.05
CA ARG A 164 -10.13 14.37 -11.33
C ARG A 164 -8.60 14.36 -11.29
N TYR A 165 -7.98 13.19 -11.27
CA TYR A 165 -6.55 13.02 -11.14
C TYR A 165 -5.84 13.34 -12.46
N GLY A 166 -4.89 14.28 -12.40
CA GLY A 166 -4.22 14.77 -13.58
C GLY A 166 -5.14 15.51 -14.55
N SER A 167 -6.09 16.29 -14.04
CA SER A 167 -7.03 17.10 -14.83
C SER A 167 -6.77 18.61 -14.76
N SER A 168 -5.99 19.07 -13.77
CA SER A 168 -5.76 20.49 -13.46
C SER A 168 -4.45 21.05 -14.01
N GLY A 169 -3.76 20.33 -14.89
CA GLY A 169 -2.47 20.72 -15.44
C GLY A 169 -2.28 20.24 -16.87
N ASP A 170 -1.40 20.91 -17.59
CA ASP A 170 -0.95 20.51 -18.93
C ASP A 170 0.14 19.44 -18.79
N TYR A 171 -0.29 18.19 -18.73
CA TYR A 171 0.62 17.05 -18.61
C TYR A 171 1.07 16.57 -20.00
N LYS A 172 2.38 16.46 -20.21
CA LYS A 172 2.94 15.93 -21.46
C LYS A 172 2.64 14.44 -21.57
N ASN A 173 2.32 13.98 -22.78
CA ASN A 173 1.99 12.57 -23.02
C ASN A 173 3.18 11.62 -22.84
N THR A 174 4.40 12.15 -22.86
CA THR A 174 5.67 11.41 -22.71
C THR A 174 6.15 11.27 -21.26
N THR A 175 5.55 12.00 -20.33
CA THR A 175 5.89 11.94 -18.89
C THR A 175 4.72 11.41 -18.07
N CYS A 176 5.01 10.55 -17.08
CA CYS A 176 3.98 9.96 -16.23
C CYS A 176 4.34 10.08 -14.74
N PHE A 177 3.32 9.93 -13.88
CA PHE A 177 3.39 10.00 -12.40
C PHE A 177 3.59 11.39 -11.79
N THR A 178 3.67 12.44 -12.61
CA THR A 178 3.79 13.83 -12.17
C THR A 178 2.43 14.54 -12.09
N PHE A 179 1.58 14.20 -11.10
CA PHE A 179 0.20 14.74 -10.96
C PHE A 179 -0.03 15.70 -9.77
N GLN A 180 0.90 16.61 -9.52
CA GLN A 180 0.98 17.42 -8.29
C GLN A 180 0.16 18.71 -8.38
N GLN A 181 -0.29 19.09 -9.57
CA GLN A 181 -1.07 20.32 -9.75
C GLN A 181 -2.42 20.24 -9.03
N GLU A 182 -2.97 19.03 -8.86
CA GLU A 182 -4.18 18.77 -8.07
C GLU A 182 -4.03 19.20 -6.60
N LEU A 183 -2.83 19.06 -6.03
CA LEU A 183 -2.54 19.45 -4.64
C LEU A 183 -2.55 20.98 -4.44
N LYS A 184 -2.72 21.80 -5.51
CA LYS A 184 -2.93 23.24 -5.37
C LYS A 184 -4.30 23.55 -4.74
N LYS A 185 -5.29 22.70 -4.97
CA LYS A 185 -6.66 22.90 -4.47
C LYS A 185 -6.73 22.66 -2.96
N ASN A 186 -7.31 23.61 -2.22
CA ASN A 186 -7.44 23.53 -0.77
C ASN A 186 -8.26 22.31 -0.33
N SER A 187 -9.30 21.94 -1.07
CA SER A 187 -10.10 20.73 -0.81
C SER A 187 -9.27 19.45 -0.88
N VAL A 188 -8.36 19.34 -1.85
CA VAL A 188 -7.48 18.18 -2.01
C VAL A 188 -6.46 18.11 -0.86
N LYS A 189 -5.90 19.25 -0.44
CA LYS A 189 -5.01 19.31 0.73
C LYS A 189 -5.72 18.88 2.01
N ALA A 190 -6.91 19.44 2.27
CA ALA A 190 -7.72 19.09 3.43
C ALA A 190 -8.03 17.59 3.47
N LEU A 191 -8.42 17.01 2.34
CA LEU A 191 -8.65 15.57 2.21
C LEU A 191 -7.39 14.75 2.51
N ASN A 192 -6.21 15.17 2.04
CA ASN A 192 -4.96 14.48 2.37
C ASN A 192 -4.65 14.55 3.88
N TYR A 193 -4.85 15.70 4.53
CA TYR A 193 -4.65 15.82 5.98
C TYR A 193 -5.61 14.95 6.78
N VAL A 194 -6.89 14.92 6.40
CA VAL A 194 -7.89 14.04 7.03
C VAL A 194 -7.50 12.57 6.88
N ILE A 195 -7.09 12.15 5.68
CA ILE A 195 -6.64 10.77 5.44
C ILE A 195 -5.42 10.43 6.29
N ILE A 196 -4.41 11.31 6.32
CA ILE A 196 -3.19 11.09 7.13
C ILE A 196 -3.55 10.96 8.62
N ALA A 197 -4.41 11.83 9.13
CA ALA A 197 -4.87 11.77 10.52
C ALA A 197 -5.63 10.47 10.82
N ILE A 198 -6.53 10.03 9.92
CA ILE A 198 -7.27 8.77 10.06
C ILE A 198 -6.32 7.56 10.06
N VAL A 199 -5.38 7.49 9.10
CA VAL A 199 -4.42 6.39 9.01
C VAL A 199 -3.54 6.33 10.25
N ALA A 200 -3.03 7.48 10.71
CA ALA A 200 -2.23 7.55 11.93
C ALA A 200 -3.04 7.11 13.16
N ALA A 201 -4.24 7.67 13.38
CA ALA A 201 -5.08 7.34 14.52
C ALA A 201 -5.45 5.85 14.56
N ILE A 202 -5.88 5.29 13.43
CA ILE A 202 -6.22 3.86 13.34
C ILE A 202 -4.98 3.00 13.61
N THR A 203 -3.83 3.34 13.03
CA THR A 203 -2.59 2.58 13.25
C THR A 203 -2.18 2.56 14.72
N CYS A 204 -2.28 3.71 15.41
CA CYS A 204 -2.01 3.81 16.84
C CYS A 204 -2.97 2.94 17.68
N VAL A 205 -4.27 2.97 17.37
CA VAL A 205 -5.28 2.13 18.04
C VAL A 205 -5.02 0.65 17.80
N LEU A 206 -4.74 0.26 16.55
CA LEU A 206 -4.37 -1.10 16.16
C LEU A 206 -3.16 -1.62 16.94
N LEU A 207 -2.09 -0.83 16.99
CA LEU A 207 -0.88 -1.18 17.71
C LEU A 207 -1.14 -1.30 19.22
N GLY A 208 -1.79 -0.31 19.83
CA GLY A 208 -2.06 -0.29 21.28
C GLY A 208 -2.90 -1.49 21.73
N LEU A 209 -3.98 -1.79 21.00
CA LEU A 209 -4.84 -2.95 21.29
C LEU A 209 -4.10 -4.27 21.07
N GLN A 210 -3.28 -4.38 20.02
CA GLN A 210 -2.51 -5.61 19.77
C GLN A 210 -1.46 -5.85 20.85
N VAL A 211 -0.74 -4.81 21.29
CA VAL A 211 0.21 -4.90 22.41
C VAL A 211 -0.51 -5.34 23.68
N PHE A 212 -1.66 -4.74 24.00
CA PHE A 212 -2.47 -5.14 25.15
C PHE A 212 -2.89 -6.61 25.11
N ILE A 213 -3.35 -7.10 23.95
CA ILE A 213 -3.73 -8.52 23.78
C ILE A 213 -2.52 -9.44 23.96
N ILE A 214 -1.37 -9.10 23.38
CA ILE A 214 -0.13 -9.88 23.54
C ILE A 214 0.25 -9.95 25.03
N LEU A 215 0.21 -8.83 25.76
CA LEU A 215 0.50 -8.81 27.20
C LEU A 215 -0.46 -9.71 28.00
N LYS A 216 -1.76 -9.71 27.67
CA LYS A 216 -2.74 -10.62 28.30
C LYS A 216 -2.43 -12.09 28.01
N VAL A 217 -2.11 -12.43 26.76
CA VAL A 217 -1.77 -13.79 26.35
C VAL A 217 -0.52 -14.28 27.09
N VAL A 218 0.53 -13.46 27.13
CA VAL A 218 1.79 -13.80 27.82
C VAL A 218 1.56 -13.99 29.32
N LYS A 219 0.74 -13.15 29.98
CA LYS A 219 0.43 -13.30 31.42
C LYS A 219 -0.42 -14.53 31.74
N LYS A 220 -1.30 -14.96 30.82
CA LYS A 220 -2.24 -16.07 31.04
C LYS A 220 -1.60 -17.44 30.82
N LEU A 221 -0.56 -17.54 29.99
CA LEU A 221 0.04 -18.81 29.60
C LEU A 221 1.25 -19.14 30.49
N PRO A 222 1.13 -20.05 31.47
CA PRO A 222 2.29 -20.51 32.24
C PRO A 222 3.21 -21.38 31.36
N GLY A 223 4.52 -21.07 31.34
CA GLY A 223 5.52 -21.82 30.60
C GLY A 223 5.90 -21.23 29.24
N SER A 224 6.30 -22.07 28.28
CA SER A 224 6.80 -21.61 26.98
C SER A 224 5.65 -21.10 26.09
N VAL A 225 5.40 -19.78 26.12
CA VAL A 225 4.36 -19.08 25.34
C VAL A 225 4.36 -19.46 23.85
N TRP A 226 5.53 -19.79 23.29
CA TRP A 226 5.74 -20.19 21.90
C TRP A 226 5.15 -21.55 21.51
N SER A 227 4.84 -22.41 22.47
CA SER A 227 4.15 -23.69 22.20
C SER A 227 2.65 -23.46 21.93
N HIS A 228 2.10 -22.33 22.37
CA HIS A 228 0.66 -22.07 22.32
C HIS A 228 0.23 -21.48 20.98
N GLN A 229 -0.80 -22.09 20.38
CA GLN A 229 -1.38 -21.63 19.12
C GLN A 229 -1.95 -20.20 19.21
N GLU A 230 -2.44 -19.79 20.38
CA GLU A 230 -2.96 -18.45 20.62
C GLU A 230 -1.89 -17.37 20.42
N PHE A 231 -0.65 -17.62 20.85
CA PHE A 231 0.46 -16.68 20.67
C PHE A 231 0.86 -16.55 19.20
N TRP A 232 0.97 -17.66 18.47
CA TRP A 232 1.24 -17.63 17.02
C TRP A 232 0.15 -16.89 16.23
N ALA A 233 -1.10 -16.95 16.70
CA ALA A 233 -2.18 -16.15 16.10
C ALA A 233 -1.95 -14.64 16.30
N GLN A 234 -1.43 -14.22 17.47
CA GLN A 234 -1.08 -12.82 17.73
C GLN A 234 0.15 -12.34 16.96
N ILE A 235 1.17 -13.19 16.79
CA ILE A 235 2.33 -12.88 15.93
C ILE A 235 1.88 -12.62 14.49
N LYS A 236 0.93 -13.41 13.97
CA LYS A 236 0.35 -13.16 12.64
C LYS A 236 -0.40 -11.81 12.56
N SER A 237 -1.13 -11.42 13.62
CA SER A 237 -1.75 -10.08 13.68
C SER A 237 -0.68 -8.98 13.69
N LEU A 238 0.39 -9.16 14.47
CA LEU A 238 1.50 -8.20 14.54
C LEU A 238 2.17 -8.02 13.18
N MET A 239 2.33 -9.09 12.38
CA MET A 239 2.88 -8.98 11.02
C MET A 239 2.10 -7.99 10.15
N PHE A 240 0.76 -8.02 10.15
CA PHE A 240 -0.04 -7.05 9.40
C PHE A 240 0.17 -5.61 9.88
N ILE A 241 0.25 -5.41 11.20
CA ILE A 241 0.51 -4.08 11.79
C ILE A 241 1.91 -3.58 11.41
N SER A 242 2.92 -4.46 11.44
CA SER A 242 4.27 -4.14 11.01
C SER A 242 4.31 -3.72 9.53
N VAL A 243 3.55 -4.38 8.66
CA VAL A 243 3.44 -3.98 7.24
C VAL A 243 2.85 -2.58 7.12
N ILE A 244 1.80 -2.24 7.89
CA ILE A 244 1.23 -0.87 7.90
C ILE A 244 2.29 0.16 8.30
N ILE A 245 3.02 -0.10 9.39
CA ILE A 245 4.02 0.82 9.95
C ILE A 245 5.21 0.99 8.99
N ILE A 246 5.67 -0.08 8.36
CA ILE A 246 6.86 -0.06 7.51
C ILE A 246 6.52 0.43 6.10
N CYS A 247 5.38 0.01 5.54
CA CYS A 247 5.06 0.26 4.14
C CYS A 247 4.20 1.51 3.92
N PHE A 248 3.27 1.84 4.83
CA PHE A 248 2.29 2.91 4.59
C PHE A 248 2.57 4.17 5.40
N LEU A 249 2.97 4.04 6.66
CA LEU A 249 3.21 5.19 7.53
C LEU A 249 4.32 6.14 7.00
N PRO A 250 5.46 5.67 6.44
CA PRO A 250 6.50 6.57 5.96
C PRO A 250 6.00 7.47 4.84
N TYR A 251 5.18 6.95 3.93
CA TYR A 251 4.53 7.74 2.89
C TYR A 251 3.62 8.80 3.48
N HIS A 252 2.74 8.46 4.43
CA HIS A 252 1.82 9.45 5.02
C HIS A 252 2.53 10.55 5.81
N LEU A 253 3.57 10.20 6.57
CA LEU A 253 4.39 11.17 7.29
C LEU A 253 5.15 12.09 6.33
N PHE A 254 5.78 11.53 5.31
CA PHE A 254 6.48 12.33 4.31
C PHE A 254 5.51 13.18 3.49
N ARG A 255 4.33 12.66 3.17
CA ARG A 255 3.28 13.37 2.42
C ARG A 255 2.79 14.60 3.19
N LEU A 256 2.67 14.51 4.51
CA LEU A 256 2.36 15.66 5.37
C LEU A 256 3.39 16.78 5.19
N TYR A 257 4.68 16.42 5.27
CA TYR A 257 5.79 17.35 5.08
C TYR A 257 5.82 17.93 3.66
N TYR A 258 5.64 17.08 2.64
CA TYR A 258 5.61 17.46 1.24
C TYR A 258 4.51 18.48 0.90
N ILE A 259 3.30 18.30 1.44
CA ILE A 259 2.19 19.23 1.19
C ILE A 259 2.52 20.65 1.71
N GLN A 260 3.28 20.75 2.80
CA GLN A 260 3.73 22.02 3.37
C GLN A 260 4.85 22.66 2.55
N HIS A 261 5.77 21.87 1.99
CA HIS A 261 6.99 22.34 1.30
C HIS A 261 6.98 22.14 -0.23
N ARG A 262 5.78 22.05 -0.82
CA ARG A 262 5.51 21.76 -2.24
C ARG A 262 6.24 22.58 -3.31
N LYS A 263 6.88 23.71 -2.96
CA LYS A 263 7.65 24.53 -3.91
C LYS A 263 8.98 23.86 -4.29
N GLU A 264 9.47 22.94 -3.47
CA GLU A 264 10.71 22.22 -3.70
C GLU A 264 10.49 21.00 -4.59
N LYS A 265 11.02 21.06 -5.83
CA LYS A 265 10.88 19.99 -6.82
C LYS A 265 11.50 18.66 -6.35
N ARG A 266 12.59 18.70 -5.56
CA ARG A 266 13.24 17.48 -5.04
C ARG A 266 12.33 16.66 -4.13
N LEU A 267 11.44 17.31 -3.36
CA LEU A 267 10.52 16.60 -2.47
C LEU A 267 9.49 15.77 -3.23
N GLU A 268 9.24 16.07 -4.50
CA GLU A 268 8.39 15.23 -5.34
C GLU A 268 9.00 13.85 -5.57
N ILE A 269 10.30 13.80 -5.90
CA ILE A 269 11.03 12.55 -6.10
C ILE A 269 11.03 11.71 -4.83
N TYR A 270 11.28 12.33 -3.68
CA TYR A 270 11.22 11.65 -2.38
C TYR A 270 9.81 11.15 -2.05
N ASN A 271 8.76 11.92 -2.36
CA ASN A 271 7.39 11.47 -2.19
C ASN A 271 7.10 10.23 -3.05
N ASP A 272 7.62 10.17 -4.27
CA ASP A 272 7.43 9.04 -5.17
C ASP A 272 8.22 7.80 -4.72
N ILE A 273 9.42 7.99 -4.16
CA ILE A 273 10.17 6.92 -3.48
C ILE A 273 9.36 6.40 -2.29
N CYS A 274 8.87 7.27 -1.41
CA CYS A 274 8.03 6.85 -0.29
C CYS A 274 6.75 6.14 -0.74
N LEU A 275 6.12 6.58 -1.84
CA LEU A 275 4.98 5.91 -2.43
C LEU A 275 5.36 4.53 -2.96
N SER A 276 6.53 4.37 -3.59
CA SER A 276 6.98 3.06 -4.08
C SER A 276 7.18 2.04 -2.96
N ILE A 277 7.57 2.47 -1.76
CA ILE A 277 7.69 1.61 -0.58
C ILE A 277 6.35 0.95 -0.22
N THR A 278 5.21 1.58 -0.52
CA THR A 278 3.89 0.98 -0.26
C THR A 278 3.68 -0.30 -1.08
N ALA A 279 4.33 -0.43 -2.25
CA ALA A 279 4.25 -1.65 -3.08
C ALA A 279 4.95 -2.85 -2.42
N ILE A 280 5.90 -2.63 -1.51
CA ILE A 280 6.57 -3.70 -0.74
C ILE A 280 5.56 -4.44 0.14
N SER A 281 4.41 -3.82 0.47
CA SER A 281 3.35 -4.52 1.20
C SER A 281 2.87 -5.80 0.52
N CYS A 282 3.04 -5.96 -0.80
CA CYS A 282 2.75 -7.23 -1.51
C CYS A 282 3.58 -8.43 -1.05
N LEU A 283 4.67 -8.21 -0.29
CA LEU A 283 5.45 -9.29 0.32
C LEU A 283 4.78 -9.89 1.57
N ASP A 284 3.69 -9.30 2.05
CA ASP A 284 2.95 -9.79 3.21
C ASP A 284 2.42 -11.21 3.01
N LEU A 285 1.92 -11.54 1.81
CA LEU A 285 1.41 -12.87 1.46
C LEU A 285 2.54 -13.90 1.50
N LEU A 286 3.69 -13.56 0.93
CA LEU A 286 4.87 -14.42 0.99
C LEU A 286 5.32 -14.62 2.45
N SER A 287 5.35 -13.54 3.22
CA SER A 287 5.70 -13.57 4.64
C SER A 287 4.71 -14.44 5.45
N PHE A 288 3.42 -14.39 5.11
CA PHE A 288 2.37 -15.18 5.74
C PHE A 288 2.50 -16.68 5.42
N VAL A 289 2.79 -17.02 4.15
CA VAL A 289 3.06 -18.39 3.71
C VAL A 289 4.26 -18.96 4.48
N ILE A 290 5.36 -18.21 4.53
CA ILE A 290 6.59 -18.62 5.23
C ILE A 290 6.32 -18.80 6.73
N SER A 291 5.63 -17.85 7.36
CA SER A 291 5.26 -17.90 8.79
C SER A 291 4.29 -19.05 9.12
N GLY A 292 3.50 -19.50 8.13
CA GLY A 292 2.63 -20.66 8.25
C GLY A 292 3.37 -22.00 8.18
N SER A 293 4.59 -22.02 7.62
CA SER A 293 5.35 -23.26 7.43
C SER A 293 5.82 -23.85 8.76
N ARG A 294 5.72 -25.19 8.91
CA ARG A 294 6.23 -25.92 10.09
C ARG A 294 7.73 -25.69 10.28
N PHE A 295 8.45 -25.53 9.18
CA PHE A 295 9.88 -25.26 9.16
C PHE A 295 10.25 -23.93 9.82
N PHE A 296 9.51 -22.85 9.53
CA PHE A 296 9.75 -21.55 10.15
C PHE A 296 9.50 -21.58 11.65
N LYS A 297 8.43 -22.26 12.08
CA LYS A 297 8.13 -22.46 13.51
C LYS A 297 9.26 -23.22 14.21
N GLN A 298 9.77 -24.30 13.62
CA GLN A 298 10.88 -25.07 14.16
C GLN A 298 12.19 -24.27 14.22
N LYS A 299 12.51 -23.47 13.18
CA LYS A 299 13.71 -22.62 13.17
C LYS A 299 13.69 -21.55 14.25
N ILE A 300 12.55 -20.93 14.52
CA ILE A 300 12.43 -19.94 15.60
C ILE A 300 12.61 -20.61 16.98
N ILE A 301 12.00 -21.78 17.18
CA ILE A 301 12.17 -22.56 18.41
C ILE A 301 13.66 -22.90 18.62
N LEU A 302 14.35 -23.35 17.56
CA LEU A 302 15.79 -23.67 17.57
C LEU A 302 16.68 -22.44 17.84
N LEU A 303 16.41 -21.30 17.18
CA LEU A 303 17.17 -20.06 17.39
C LEU A 303 17.04 -19.56 18.83
N ARG A 304 15.84 -19.66 19.42
CA ARG A 304 15.62 -19.37 20.84
C ARG A 304 16.44 -20.30 21.73
N ASP A 305 16.40 -21.61 21.50
CA ASP A 305 17.13 -22.56 22.35
C ASP A 305 18.63 -22.28 22.34
N LYS A 306 19.17 -21.79 21.22
CA LYS A 306 20.55 -21.29 21.15
C LYS A 306 20.77 -19.98 21.92
N LEU A 307 19.83 -19.03 21.83
CA LEU A 307 19.91 -17.74 22.53
C LEU A 307 19.68 -17.85 24.04
N ALA A 308 18.90 -18.83 24.50
CA ALA A 308 18.65 -19.08 25.93
C ALA A 308 19.79 -19.88 26.60
N CYS A 309 20.69 -20.48 25.82
CA CYS A 309 21.90 -21.14 26.30
C CYS A 309 23.13 -20.21 26.34
N CYS A 310 22.99 -18.94 25.93
CA CYS A 310 23.99 -17.88 26.10
C CYS A 310 23.57 -16.94 27.22
#